data_AF-A0AAJ8JXW2-F1
#
_entry.id   AF-A0AAJ8JXW2-F1
#
_cell.length_a   1.000
_cell.length_b   1.000
_cell.length_c   1.000
_cell.angle_alpha   90.00
_cell.angle_beta   90.00
_cell.angle_gamma   90.00
#
_symmetry.space_group_name_H-M   'P 1'
#
loop_
_entity.id
_entity.type
_entity.pdbx_description
1 polymer ?
#
loop_
_entity_poly.entity_id
_entity_poly.type
_entity_poly.pdbx_seq_one_letter_code
_entity_poly.pdbx_strand_id
1 'polypeptide(L)'
;MASLKIVPSATAQSHAVSTHSTAHPVSGLHDTFRYGPQSAAQSVAAGVHSPLEMRLKRWNQTRAELQQSLQRNTFGLAVPMKQAMEIKLVQEVGSVKQTSFDPVQSPHNPLLDPTPLGGSPNLALEILQGKDETLEVDEFMGGGQDLASVLDVNAVMEKKRGI
;
A
#
# COMPACT_ATOMS: atom_id res chain seq x y z
N MET A 1 -21.18 6.29 13.15
CA MET A 1 -21.42 4.96 13.75
C MET A 1 -20.27 4.05 13.32
N ALA A 2 -19.62 3.35 14.26
CA ALA A 2 -18.52 2.44 13.95
C ALA A 2 -19.03 1.22 13.16
N SER A 3 -18.30 0.82 12.13
CA SER A 3 -18.75 -0.19 11.16
C SER A 3 -18.15 -1.56 11.51
N LEU A 4 -18.95 -2.48 12.07
CA LEU A 4 -18.54 -3.86 12.36
C LEU A 4 -18.63 -4.76 11.11
N LYS A 5 -17.95 -4.35 10.04
CA LYS A 5 -17.92 -5.12 8.79
C LYS A 5 -16.79 -6.14 8.84
N ILE A 6 -17.14 -7.41 8.72
CA ILE A 6 -16.16 -8.52 8.63
C ILE A 6 -15.50 -8.54 7.23
N VAL A 7 -16.27 -8.17 6.21
CA VAL A 7 -15.83 -8.23 4.83
C VAL A 7 -15.94 -6.84 4.20
N PRO A 8 -14.97 -6.42 3.36
CA PRO A 8 -15.08 -5.17 2.61
C PRO A 8 -16.40 -5.12 1.85
N SER A 9 -17.06 -3.97 1.89
CA SER A 9 -18.30 -3.73 1.15
C SER A 9 -18.08 -4.03 -0.32
N ALA A 10 -18.96 -4.85 -0.92
CA ALA A 10 -18.95 -5.07 -2.35
C ALA A 10 -19.34 -3.75 -3.02
N THR A 11 -18.37 -2.98 -3.49
CA THR A 11 -18.62 -1.89 -4.42
C THR A 11 -18.97 -2.50 -5.76
N ALA A 12 -20.26 -2.75 -5.99
CA ALA A 12 -20.80 -2.96 -7.32
C ALA A 12 -20.80 -1.61 -8.06
N GLN A 13 -19.61 -1.11 -8.40
CA GLN A 13 -19.51 0.01 -9.31
C GLN A 13 -19.39 -0.58 -10.72
N SER A 14 -20.54 -0.72 -11.38
CA SER A 14 -20.59 -0.85 -12.83
C SER A 14 -20.07 0.46 -13.41
N HIS A 15 -18.77 0.54 -13.67
CA HIS A 15 -18.19 1.69 -14.35
C HIS A 15 -18.48 1.56 -15.85
N ALA A 16 -19.53 2.23 -16.30
CA ALA A 16 -19.69 2.52 -17.72
C ALA A 16 -18.70 3.64 -18.07
N VAL A 17 -17.66 3.32 -18.83
CA VAL A 17 -16.75 4.34 -19.38
C VAL A 17 -17.52 5.11 -20.44
N SER A 18 -17.74 6.41 -20.19
CA SER A 18 -18.35 7.27 -21.20
C SER A 18 -17.34 7.55 -22.30
N THR A 19 -17.65 7.09 -23.52
CA THR A 19 -16.88 7.39 -24.74
C THR A 19 -17.20 8.77 -25.31
N HIS A 20 -18.05 9.57 -24.64
CA HIS A 20 -18.51 10.87 -25.14
C HIS A 20 -17.35 11.84 -25.43
N SER A 21 -16.26 11.80 -24.65
CA SER A 21 -15.12 12.70 -24.83
C SER A 21 -14.34 12.45 -26.13
N THR A 22 -14.26 11.18 -26.54
CA THR A 22 -13.57 10.75 -27.77
C THR A 22 -14.51 10.46 -28.93
N ALA A 23 -15.82 10.65 -28.73
CA ALA A 23 -16.82 10.42 -29.75
C ALA A 23 -16.85 11.55 -30.80
N HIS A 24 -17.00 11.17 -32.06
CA HIS A 24 -17.21 12.08 -33.16
C HIS A 24 -18.62 12.69 -33.06
N PRO A 25 -18.79 14.01 -33.23
CA PRO A 25 -20.05 14.73 -32.95
C PRO A 25 -21.26 14.37 -33.81
N VAL A 26 -21.07 13.52 -34.83
CA VAL A 26 -22.11 13.17 -35.81
C VAL A 26 -22.39 11.67 -35.79
N SER A 27 -21.34 10.84 -35.82
CA SER A 27 -21.50 9.38 -35.76
C SER A 27 -21.64 8.85 -34.34
N GLY A 28 -21.22 9.59 -33.31
CA GLY A 28 -21.20 9.13 -31.92
C GLY A 28 -20.19 8.00 -31.64
N LEU A 29 -19.43 7.58 -32.66
CA LEU A 29 -18.36 6.59 -32.54
C LEU A 29 -17.05 7.27 -32.15
N HIS A 30 -16.14 6.51 -31.54
CA HIS A 30 -14.80 7.01 -31.23
C HIS A 30 -14.06 7.49 -32.49
N ASP A 31 -13.51 8.71 -32.45
CA ASP A 31 -12.68 9.27 -33.54
C ASP A 31 -11.27 8.67 -33.52
N THR A 32 -11.05 7.66 -34.36
CA THR A 32 -9.77 6.94 -34.47
C THR A 32 -8.64 7.79 -35.04
N PHE A 33 -8.94 8.80 -35.86
CA PHE A 33 -7.90 9.61 -36.50
C PHE A 33 -7.28 10.62 -35.55
N ARG A 34 -8.08 11.15 -34.61
CA ARG A 34 -7.60 12.10 -33.61
C ARG A 34 -7.03 11.43 -32.36
N TYR A 35 -7.64 10.35 -31.90
CA TYR A 35 -7.31 9.72 -30.61
C TYR A 35 -6.66 8.34 -30.74
N GLY A 36 -6.47 7.85 -31.97
CA GLY A 36 -5.89 6.53 -32.22
C GLY A 36 -6.90 5.38 -32.11
N PRO A 37 -6.47 4.13 -32.38
CA PRO A 37 -7.33 2.96 -32.28
C PRO A 37 -7.80 2.72 -30.85
N GLN A 38 -9.08 2.36 -30.70
CA GLN A 38 -9.64 1.92 -29.43
C GLN A 38 -9.01 0.60 -29.00
N SER A 39 -8.43 0.58 -27.81
CA SER A 39 -8.01 -0.64 -27.12
C SER A 39 -9.15 -1.15 -26.24
N ALA A 40 -9.30 -2.48 -26.12
CA ALA A 40 -10.22 -3.07 -25.16
C ALA A 40 -9.91 -2.59 -23.72
N ALA A 41 -8.64 -2.29 -23.41
CA ALA A 41 -8.19 -1.69 -22.16
C ALA A 41 -8.63 -0.23 -21.93
N GLN A 42 -9.20 0.44 -22.94
CA GLN A 42 -9.83 1.75 -22.79
C GLN A 42 -11.35 1.63 -22.55
N SER A 43 -11.99 0.55 -23.05
CA SER A 43 -13.40 0.22 -22.79
C SER A 43 -13.63 -0.40 -21.41
N VAL A 44 -12.70 -1.25 -20.98
CA VAL A 44 -12.55 -1.71 -19.60
C VAL A 44 -11.71 -0.63 -18.94
N ALA A 45 -12.31 0.28 -18.18
CA ALA A 45 -11.62 1.50 -17.71
C ALA A 45 -10.17 1.20 -17.25
N ALA A 46 -9.24 2.09 -17.57
CA ALA A 46 -7.82 1.97 -17.19
C ALA A 46 -7.57 1.89 -15.66
N GLY A 47 -8.63 1.96 -14.84
CA GLY A 47 -8.63 1.73 -13.40
C GLY A 47 -9.74 0.76 -12.92
N VAL A 48 -10.31 -0.09 -13.79
CA VAL A 48 -11.20 -1.19 -13.38
C VAL A 48 -10.36 -2.23 -12.66
N HIS A 49 -10.13 -1.97 -11.38
CA HIS A 49 -9.82 -3.04 -10.45
C HIS A 49 -11.01 -3.99 -10.46
N SER A 50 -10.75 -5.28 -10.69
CA SER A 50 -11.81 -6.27 -10.53
C SER A 50 -12.44 -6.09 -9.14
N PRO A 51 -13.75 -6.39 -8.95
CA PRO A 51 -14.37 -6.27 -7.63
C PRO A 51 -13.60 -7.09 -6.57
N LEU A 52 -12.93 -8.17 -7.00
CA LEU A 52 -12.01 -8.96 -6.18
C LEU A 52 -10.72 -8.22 -5.87
N GLU A 53 -10.07 -7.59 -6.84
CA GLU A 53 -8.85 -6.80 -6.62
C GLU A 53 -9.12 -5.63 -5.65
N MET A 54 -10.24 -4.93 -5.80
CA MET A 54 -10.65 -3.90 -4.84
C MET A 54 -10.86 -4.48 -3.43
N ARG A 55 -11.46 -5.67 -3.34
CA ARG A 55 -11.64 -6.36 -2.06
C ARG A 55 -10.29 -6.75 -1.44
N LEU A 56 -9.35 -7.27 -2.24
CA LEU A 56 -8.00 -7.63 -1.79
C LEU A 56 -7.26 -6.38 -1.26
N LYS A 57 -7.30 -5.27 -2.01
CA LYS A 57 -6.69 -4.00 -1.57
C LYS A 57 -7.27 -3.47 -0.25
N ARG A 58 -8.59 -3.61 -0.04
CA ARG A 58 -9.28 -3.09 1.15
C ARG A 58 -9.36 -4.07 2.31
N TRP A 59 -8.92 -5.32 2.13
CA TRP A 59 -9.05 -6.36 3.15
C TRP A 59 -8.33 -5.97 4.45
N ASN A 60 -7.06 -5.60 4.34
CA ASN A 60 -6.23 -5.22 5.48
C ASN A 60 -6.77 -4.00 6.23
N GLN A 61 -7.25 -3.00 5.49
CA GLN A 61 -7.89 -1.82 6.08
C GLN A 61 -9.18 -2.19 6.83
N THR A 62 -10.03 -3.01 6.23
CA THR A 62 -11.31 -3.41 6.86
C THR A 62 -11.07 -4.23 8.14
N ARG A 63 -10.06 -5.13 8.13
CA ARG A 63 -9.65 -5.89 9.32
C ARG A 63 -9.18 -4.96 10.44
N ALA A 64 -8.35 -3.97 10.13
CA ALA A 64 -7.86 -3.00 11.12
C ALA A 64 -8.99 -2.13 11.69
N GLU A 65 -9.89 -1.65 10.83
CA GLU A 65 -11.08 -0.88 11.24
C GLU A 65 -12.01 -1.68 12.16
N LEU A 66 -12.21 -2.97 11.83
CA LEU A 66 -12.98 -3.89 12.67
C LEU A 66 -12.33 -4.06 14.04
N GLN A 67 -11.01 -4.32 14.09
CA GLN A 67 -10.28 -4.50 15.34
C GLN A 67 -10.36 -3.25 16.23
N GLN A 68 -10.14 -2.06 15.66
CA GLN A 68 -10.24 -0.80 16.40
C GLN A 68 -11.67 -0.56 16.91
N SER A 69 -12.68 -0.89 16.10
CA SER A 69 -14.09 -0.79 16.50
C SER A 69 -14.42 -1.74 17.65
N LEU A 70 -13.93 -2.98 17.61
CA LEU A 70 -14.11 -3.96 18.68
C LEU A 70 -13.43 -3.50 19.97
N GLN A 71 -12.16 -3.11 19.91
CA GLN A 71 -11.44 -2.59 21.08
C GLN A 71 -12.13 -1.37 21.68
N ARG A 72 -12.63 -0.46 20.84
CA ARG A 72 -13.41 0.69 21.32
C ARG A 72 -14.68 0.27 22.05
N ASN A 73 -15.37 -0.76 21.55
CA ASN A 73 -16.61 -1.25 22.15
C ASN A 73 -16.37 -2.05 23.43
N THR A 74 -15.26 -2.79 23.53
CA THR A 74 -14.96 -3.65 24.69
C THR A 74 -14.18 -2.93 25.78
N PHE A 75 -13.21 -2.10 25.40
CA PHE A 75 -12.25 -1.47 26.32
C PHE A 75 -12.33 0.07 26.33
N GLY A 76 -13.20 0.66 25.52
CA GLY A 76 -13.30 2.11 25.39
C GLY A 76 -12.21 2.72 24.50
N LEU A 77 -12.11 4.05 24.52
CA LEU A 77 -11.23 4.81 23.60
C LEU A 77 -9.73 4.69 23.91
N ALA A 78 -9.36 4.35 25.15
CA ALA A 78 -7.96 4.38 25.58
C ALA A 78 -7.10 3.34 24.84
N VAL A 79 -7.63 2.13 24.64
CA VAL A 79 -6.89 1.02 24.01
C VAL A 79 -6.53 1.29 22.54
N PRO A 80 -7.48 1.64 21.64
CA PRO A 80 -7.13 1.91 20.25
C PRO A 80 -6.21 3.13 20.10
N MET A 81 -6.32 4.14 20.99
CA MET A 81 -5.40 5.28 21.00
C MET A 81 -3.98 4.89 21.41
N LYS A 82 -3.84 4.08 22.47
CA LYS A 82 -2.54 3.56 22.90
C LYS A 82 -1.88 2.75 21.78
N GLN A 83 -2.63 1.83 21.15
CA GLN A 83 -2.09 1.02 20.05
C GLN A 83 -1.64 1.89 18.86
N ALA A 84 -2.42 2.91 18.49
CA ALA A 84 -2.03 3.84 17.43
C ALA A 84 -0.74 4.62 17.79
N MET A 85 -0.58 5.01 19.06
CA MET A 85 0.62 5.68 19.55
C MET A 85 1.85 4.75 19.55
N GLU A 86 1.69 3.49 19.96
CA GLU A 86 2.77 2.49 19.94
C GLU A 86 3.24 2.21 18.51
N ILE A 87 2.30 2.05 17.57
CA ILE A 87 2.64 1.89 16.14
C ILE A 87 3.44 3.09 15.65
N LYS A 88 3.00 4.32 15.96
CA LYS A 88 3.71 5.54 15.56
C LYS A 88 5.13 5.59 16.13
N LEU A 89 5.29 5.27 17.41
CA LEU A 89 6.60 5.28 18.08
C LEU A 89 7.54 4.24 17.46
N VAL A 90 7.06 3.03 17.21
CA VAL A 90 7.88 1.96 16.59
C VAL A 90 8.23 2.31 15.14
N GLN A 91 7.31 2.90 14.38
CA GLN A 91 7.60 3.41 13.02
C GLN A 91 8.70 4.47 13.02
N GLU A 92 8.62 5.44 13.93
CA GLU A 92 9.63 6.49 14.09
C GLU A 92 10.99 5.88 14.46
N VAL A 93 11.04 5.00 15.47
CA VAL A 93 12.28 4.32 15.90
C VAL A 93 12.89 3.44 14.80
N GLY A 94 12.07 2.72 14.04
CA GLY A 94 12.52 1.91 12.90
C GLY A 94 13.11 2.75 11.77
N SER A 95 12.50 3.91 11.47
CA SER A 95 12.99 4.83 10.45
C SER A 95 14.29 5.55 10.85
N VAL A 96 14.46 5.89 12.13
CA VAL A 96 15.68 6.55 12.63
C VAL A 96 16.90 5.63 12.47
N LYS A 97 16.74 4.31 12.69
CA LYS A 97 17.79 3.31 12.50
C LYS A 97 18.31 3.19 11.06
N GLN A 98 17.60 3.72 10.05
CA GLN A 98 18.07 3.73 8.65
C GLN A 98 18.87 4.99 8.27
N THR A 99 18.80 6.06 9.08
CA THR A 99 19.37 7.38 8.71
C THR A 99 20.69 7.70 9.41
N SER A 100 21.00 7.07 10.55
CA SER A 100 22.26 7.25 11.26
C SER A 100 23.21 6.08 10.96
N PHE A 101 24.20 6.34 10.11
CA PHE A 101 25.40 5.54 9.94
C PHE A 101 26.28 5.64 11.21
N ASP A 102 25.80 5.15 12.35
CA ASP A 102 26.54 5.11 13.60
C ASP A 102 26.72 3.64 14.04
N PRO A 103 27.89 3.02 13.80
CA PRO A 103 28.09 1.56 13.92
C PRO A 103 28.13 1.00 15.36
N VAL A 104 27.88 1.79 16.41
CA VAL A 104 28.26 1.39 17.79
C VAL A 104 27.13 1.45 18.82
N GLN A 105 25.93 1.95 18.51
CA GLN A 105 24.84 2.02 19.50
C GLN A 105 23.49 1.51 19.00
N SER A 106 23.50 0.52 18.10
CA SER A 106 22.35 -0.38 18.03
C SER A 106 22.41 -1.28 19.28
N PRO A 107 21.44 -1.27 20.20
CA PRO A 107 21.26 -2.40 21.09
C PRO A 107 21.07 -3.61 20.16
N HIS A 108 22.12 -4.42 20.09
CA HIS A 108 22.18 -5.64 19.31
C HIS A 108 20.99 -6.48 19.75
N ASN A 109 19.96 -6.55 18.90
CA ASN A 109 18.99 -7.61 18.99
C ASN A 109 19.52 -8.68 18.03
N PRO A 110 20.17 -9.76 18.52
CA PRO A 110 20.80 -10.77 17.67
C PRO A 110 19.82 -11.61 16.82
N LEU A 111 18.54 -11.19 16.77
CA LEU A 111 17.49 -11.72 15.89
C LEU A 111 17.20 -10.78 14.70
N LEU A 112 18.03 -9.74 14.49
CA LEU A 112 17.88 -8.72 13.44
C LEU A 112 19.10 -8.64 12.51
N ASP A 113 19.89 -9.70 12.42
CA ASP A 113 20.84 -9.83 11.31
C ASP A 113 20.03 -10.15 10.03
N PRO A 114 20.37 -9.56 8.88
CA PRO A 114 19.63 -9.78 7.65
C PRO A 114 19.69 -11.27 7.34
N THR A 115 18.52 -11.91 7.34
CA THR A 115 18.40 -13.20 6.68
C THR A 115 18.97 -13.02 5.26
N PRO A 116 19.66 -14.02 4.70
CA PRO A 116 20.30 -13.93 3.38
C PRO A 116 19.32 -13.65 2.21
N LEU A 117 18.03 -13.44 2.51
CA LEU A 117 16.97 -13.06 1.59
C LEU A 117 16.49 -11.59 1.73
N GLY A 118 17.25 -10.71 2.41
CA GLY A 118 17.15 -9.26 2.16
C GLY A 118 15.87 -8.58 2.67
N GLY A 119 15.56 -8.71 3.96
CA GLY A 119 14.62 -7.83 4.65
C GLY A 119 14.92 -7.80 6.14
N SER A 120 15.09 -6.63 6.75
CA SER A 120 15.02 -6.53 8.22
C SER A 120 13.54 -6.54 8.60
N PRO A 121 12.97 -7.64 9.16
CA PRO A 121 11.58 -7.63 9.55
C PRO A 121 11.44 -6.62 10.69
N ASN A 122 10.52 -5.67 10.53
CA ASN A 122 10.16 -4.79 11.65
C ASN A 122 9.21 -5.59 12.55
N LEU A 123 9.72 -6.68 13.13
CA LEU A 123 8.94 -7.69 13.86
C LEU A 123 8.06 -7.05 14.94
N ALA A 124 8.56 -6.03 15.64
CA ALA A 124 7.79 -5.29 16.63
C ALA A 124 6.57 -4.57 16.02
N LEU A 125 6.71 -4.01 14.82
CA LEU A 125 5.62 -3.37 14.09
C LEU A 125 4.65 -4.41 13.54
N GLU A 126 5.14 -5.55 13.05
CA GLU A 126 4.33 -6.67 12.57
C GLU A 126 3.47 -7.27 13.69
N ILE A 127 4.03 -7.46 14.88
CA ILE A 127 3.29 -7.91 16.09
C ILE A 127 2.20 -6.89 16.45
N LEU A 128 2.52 -5.59 16.47
CA LEU A 128 1.53 -4.54 16.80
C LEU A 128 0.40 -4.43 15.76
N GLN A 129 0.67 -4.81 14.50
CA GLN A 129 -0.31 -4.87 13.43
C GLN A 129 -1.00 -6.23 13.30
N GLY A 130 -0.56 -7.26 14.03
CA GLY A 130 -1.07 -8.64 13.95
C GLY A 130 -0.83 -9.29 12.59
N LYS A 131 0.33 -9.01 11.98
CA LYS A 131 0.80 -9.54 10.69
C LYS A 131 1.96 -10.52 10.84
N ASP A 132 2.46 -10.74 12.05
CA ASP A 132 3.58 -11.63 12.38
C ASP A 132 3.33 -13.11 12.03
N GLU A 133 2.07 -13.50 11.90
CA GLU A 133 1.67 -14.87 11.50
C GLU A 133 1.55 -15.05 9.97
N THR A 134 1.57 -13.96 9.20
CA THR A 134 1.29 -13.99 7.75
C THR A 134 2.50 -13.52 6.96
N LEU A 135 2.85 -14.29 5.92
CA LEU A 135 3.91 -13.94 4.99
C LEU A 135 3.30 -13.52 3.66
N GLU A 136 3.62 -12.32 3.17
CA GLU A 136 3.18 -11.87 1.85
C GLU A 136 4.08 -12.49 0.75
N VAL A 137 3.52 -12.67 -0.45
CA VAL A 137 4.27 -13.22 -1.59
C VAL A 137 5.51 -12.39 -1.90
N ASP A 138 5.40 -11.08 -1.74
CA ASP A 138 6.48 -10.13 -1.95
C ASP A 138 7.66 -10.37 -1.00
N GLU A 139 7.37 -10.61 0.28
CA GLU A 139 8.36 -10.91 1.31
C GLU A 139 9.01 -12.29 1.10
N PHE A 140 8.21 -13.30 0.72
CA PHE A 140 8.71 -14.64 0.41
C PHE A 140 9.65 -14.66 -0.79
N MET A 141 9.36 -13.87 -1.83
CA MET A 141 10.09 -13.88 -3.09
C MET A 141 11.32 -12.96 -3.11
N GLY A 142 11.77 -12.47 -1.95
CA GLY A 142 12.98 -11.64 -1.82
C GLY A 142 12.72 -10.14 -1.91
N GLY A 143 11.49 -9.72 -1.59
CA GLY A 143 11.05 -8.34 -1.63
C GLY A 143 10.83 -7.87 -3.06
N GLY A 144 9.68 -7.26 -3.30
CA GLY A 144 9.48 -6.30 -4.38
C GLY A 144 10.32 -5.06 -4.06
N GLN A 145 11.64 -5.23 -4.04
CA GLN A 145 12.50 -4.23 -4.62
C GLN A 145 11.94 -4.07 -6.03
N ASP A 146 11.07 -3.08 -6.15
CA ASP A 146 10.70 -2.53 -7.42
C ASP A 146 12.03 -2.37 -8.15
N LEU A 147 12.30 -3.23 -9.13
CA LEU A 147 13.42 -3.00 -10.02
C LEU A 147 13.25 -1.62 -10.70
N ALA A 148 12.07 -0.97 -10.56
CA ALA A 148 11.82 0.42 -10.93
C ALA A 148 12.22 1.47 -9.87
N SER A 149 12.60 1.10 -8.64
CA SER A 149 13.44 1.99 -7.79
C SER A 149 14.91 1.89 -8.21
N VAL A 150 15.19 1.79 -9.51
CA VAL A 150 16.36 2.47 -10.04
C VAL A 150 16.15 3.92 -9.68
N LEU A 151 16.75 4.34 -8.57
CA LEU A 151 16.95 5.74 -8.22
C LEU A 151 17.34 6.42 -9.54
N ASP A 152 16.59 7.40 -10.02
CA ASP A 152 16.97 8.11 -11.23
C ASP A 152 18.28 8.85 -10.92
N VAL A 153 19.39 8.16 -11.19
CA VAL A 153 20.74 8.61 -10.86
C VAL A 153 21.00 9.93 -11.54
N ASN A 154 20.36 10.18 -12.70
CA ASN A 154 20.44 11.46 -13.39
C ASN A 154 19.70 12.54 -12.61
N ALA A 155 18.44 12.34 -12.20
CA ALA A 155 17.72 13.32 -11.38
C ALA A 155 18.41 13.65 -10.05
N VAL A 156 19.05 12.65 -9.40
CA VAL A 156 19.84 12.87 -8.18
C VAL A 156 21.12 13.66 -8.48
N MET A 157 21.78 13.38 -9.60
CA MET A 157 23.01 14.06 -10.03
C MET A 157 22.74 15.49 -10.51
N GLU A 158 21.63 15.75 -11.18
CA GLU A 158 21.17 17.07 -11.63
C GLU A 158 20.84 17.96 -10.43
N LYS A 159 20.05 17.44 -9.49
CA LYS A 159 19.76 18.12 -8.21
C LYS A 159 21.03 18.43 -7.41
N LYS A 160 22.03 17.54 -7.41
CA LYS A 160 23.33 17.76 -6.74
C LYS A 160 24.20 18.79 -7.48
N ARG A 161 24.03 18.92 -8.79
CA ARG A 161 24.77 19.89 -9.63
C ARG A 161 24.05 21.22 -9.82
N GLY A 162 22.83 21.35 -9.33
CA GLY A 162 22.04 22.58 -9.39
C GLY A 162 21.54 22.92 -10.80
N ILE A 163 21.36 21.91 -11.64
CA ILE A 163 20.73 21.99 -12.97
C ILE A 163 19.36 21.35 -12.94
#